data_AF-A0A173SGI3-F1
#
_entry.id   AF-A0A173SGI3-F1
#
_cell.length_a   1.000
_cell.length_b   1.000
_cell.length_c   1.000
_cell.angle_alpha   90.00
_cell.angle_beta   90.00
_cell.angle_gamma   90.00
#
_symmetry.space_group_name_H-M   'P 1'
#
loop_
_entity.id
_entity.type
_entity.pdbx_description
1 polymer ?
#
loop_
_entity_poly.entity_id
_entity_poly.type
_entity_poly.pdbx_seq_one_letter_code
_entity_poly.pdbx_strand_id
1 'polypeptide(L)' 'MAKRVASVDKKRCVACGVCENTCPLAAAKVYHGCYAVVEETVCVGCGKCAKSCPAGCIEMKERTAM' A
#
# COMPACT_ATOMS: atom_id res chain seq x y z
N MET A 1 2.27 11.59 14.17
CA MET A 1 1.62 11.15 12.91
C MET A 1 2.72 10.79 11.92
N ALA A 2 2.60 9.67 11.19
CA ALA A 2 3.69 9.14 10.38
C ALA A 2 3.94 10.00 9.13
N LYS A 3 5.20 10.42 8.93
CA LYS A 3 5.63 11.21 7.77
C LYS A 3 5.60 10.45 6.44
N ARG A 4 5.36 9.12 6.45
CA ARG A 4 5.47 8.25 5.27
C ARG A 4 4.22 7.40 5.08
N VAL A 5 3.85 7.19 3.82
CA VAL A 5 2.71 6.37 3.37
C VAL A 5 3.18 5.37 2.31
N ALA A 6 2.51 4.22 2.23
CA ALA A 6 2.78 3.24 1.18
C ALA A 6 2.12 3.69 -0.13
N SER A 7 2.85 3.61 -1.24
CA SER A 7 2.41 3.94 -2.59
C SER A 7 2.59 2.71 -3.46
N VAL A 8 1.55 2.33 -4.20
CA VAL A 8 1.55 1.12 -5.05
C VAL A 8 1.73 1.54 -6.50
N ASP A 9 2.68 0.91 -7.20
CA ASP A 9 2.79 1.01 -8.65
C ASP A 9 1.69 0.18 -9.31
N LYS A 10 0.69 0.88 -9.85
CA LYS A 10 -0.50 0.28 -10.50
C LYS A 10 -0.15 -0.54 -11.75
N LYS A 11 0.98 -0.26 -12.42
CA LYS A 11 1.39 -0.99 -13.64
C LYS A 11 2.01 -2.33 -13.32
N ARG A 12 2.67 -2.43 -12.16
CA ARG A 12 3.34 -3.65 -11.69
C ARG A 12 2.50 -4.47 -10.72
N CYS A 13 1.47 -3.87 -10.14
CA CYS A 13 0.57 -4.56 -9.24
C CYS A 13 -0.26 -5.61 -10.01
N VAL A 14 -0.24 -6.85 -9.52
CA VAL A 14 -1.02 -7.97 -10.08
C VAL A 14 -2.27 -8.28 -9.25
N ALA A 15 -2.72 -7.34 -8.41
CA ALA A 15 -3.90 -7.49 -7.55
C ALA A 15 -3.92 -8.77 -6.67
N CYS A 16 -2.76 -9.28 -6.26
CA CYS A 16 -2.66 -10.52 -5.47
C CYS A 16 -3.33 -10.50 -4.08
N GLY A 17 -3.73 -9.32 -3.56
CA GLY A 17 -4.39 -9.20 -2.26
C GLY A 17 -3.49 -9.32 -1.01
N VAL A 18 -2.20 -9.66 -1.15
CA VAL A 18 -1.30 -9.86 0.00
C VAL A 18 -1.17 -8.61 0.87
N CYS A 19 -1.13 -7.42 0.25
CA CYS A 19 -1.05 -6.15 0.96
C CYS A 19 -2.30 -5.84 1.79
N GLU A 20 -3.48 -6.27 1.33
CA GLU A 20 -4.75 -6.11 2.03
C GLU A 20 -4.78 -6.99 3.27
N ASN A 21 -4.42 -8.27 3.13
CA ASN A 21 -4.38 -9.23 4.24
C ASN A 21 -3.27 -8.93 5.28
N THR A 22 -2.14 -8.36 4.83
CA THR A 22 -1.03 -7.99 5.72
C THR A 22 -1.29 -6.70 6.51
N CYS A 23 -2.18 -5.82 6.03
CA CYS A 23 -2.38 -4.52 6.64
C CYS A 23 -3.31 -4.62 7.86
N PRO A 24 -2.82 -4.43 9.09
CA PRO A 24 -3.67 -4.55 10.29
C PRO A 24 -4.72 -3.46 10.41
N LEU A 25 -4.54 -2.34 9.69
CA LEU A 25 -5.45 -1.21 9.66
C LEU A 25 -6.33 -1.20 8.41
N ALA A 26 -6.27 -2.25 7.58
CA ALA A 26 -6.98 -2.33 6.31
C ALA A 26 -6.78 -1.08 5.40
N ALA A 27 -5.61 -0.43 5.50
CA ALA A 27 -5.28 0.76 4.73
C ALA A 27 -4.99 0.44 3.25
N ALA A 28 -4.58 -0.78 2.91
CA ALA A 28 -4.39 -1.20 1.53
C ALA A 28 -5.57 -2.06 1.10
N LYS A 29 -6.19 -1.75 -0.06
CA LYS A 29 -7.31 -2.51 -0.62
C LYS A 29 -7.12 -2.77 -2.11
N VAL A 30 -7.59 -3.91 -2.59
CA VAL A 30 -7.57 -4.22 -4.02
C VAL A 30 -8.75 -3.53 -4.72
N TYR A 31 -8.45 -2.66 -5.68
CA TYR A 31 -9.43 -1.93 -6.47
C TYR A 31 -9.83 -2.76 -7.70
N HIS A 32 -11.08 -3.25 -7.71
CA HIS A 32 -11.69 -4.03 -8.80
C HIS A 32 -10.87 -5.24 -9.31
N GLY A 33 -10.01 -5.82 -8.47
CA GLY A 33 -9.12 -6.90 -8.91
C GLY A 33 -8.04 -6.48 -9.90
N CYS A 34 -7.82 -5.17 -10.10
CA CYS A 34 -6.85 -4.65 -11.06
C CYS A 34 -5.53 -4.26 -10.38
N TYR A 35 -5.60 -3.49 -9.30
CA TYR A 35 -4.41 -3.05 -8.56
C TYR A 35 -4.76 -2.73 -7.10
N ALA A 36 -3.76 -2.69 -6.23
CA ALA A 36 -3.96 -2.24 -4.85
C ALA A 36 -3.87 -0.71 -4.75
N VAL A 37 -4.71 -0.14 -3.89
CA VAL A 37 -4.73 1.27 -3.50
C VAL A 37 -4.49 1.36 -2.01
N VAL A 38 -3.71 2.34 -1.59
CA VAL A 38 -3.46 2.62 -0.17
C VAL A 38 -4.18 3.90 0.21
N GLU A 39 -5.02 3.79 1.23
CA GLU A 39 -5.69 4.90 1.86
C GLU A 39 -4.70 5.65 2.76
N GLU A 40 -4.30 6.84 2.32
CA GLU A 40 -3.29 7.63 3.00
C GLU A 40 -3.77 8.02 4.39
N THR A 41 -5.04 8.39 4.56
CA THR A 41 -5.60 8.80 5.87
C THR A 41 -5.46 7.72 6.95
N VAL A 42 -5.53 6.45 6.56
CA VAL A 42 -5.42 5.29 7.47
C VAL A 42 -3.98 4.75 7.55
N CYS A 43 -3.18 4.91 6.49
CA CYS A 43 -1.83 4.36 6.44
C CYS A 43 -0.87 5.01 7.44
N VAL A 44 -0.39 4.25 8.41
CA VAL A 44 0.59 4.71 9.41
C VAL A 44 2.06 4.55 8.98
N GLY A 45 2.31 4.13 7.74
CA GLY A 45 3.68 4.04 7.23
C GLY A 45 4.52 2.89 7.82
N CYS A 46 3.91 1.80 8.31
CA CYS A 46 4.64 0.70 8.95
C CYS A 46 5.52 -0.15 8.00
N GLY A 47 5.27 -0.08 6.68
CA GLY A 47 6.07 -0.78 5.66
C GLY A 47 5.86 -2.29 5.55
N LYS A 48 4.92 -2.88 6.30
CA LYS A 48 4.64 -4.33 6.23
C LYS A 48 4.18 -4.78 4.84
N CYS A 49 3.27 -4.02 4.21
CA CYS A 49 2.78 -4.31 2.86
C CYS A 49 3.91 -4.29 1.83
N ALA A 50 4.87 -3.37 1.94
CA ALA A 50 6.01 -3.29 1.03
C ALA A 50 6.93 -4.51 1.13
N LYS A 51 7.18 -5.01 2.35
CA LYS A 51 7.97 -6.23 2.56
C LYS A 51 7.26 -7.50 2.08
N SER A 52 5.94 -7.59 2.28
CA SER A 52 5.18 -8.79 1.89
C SER A 52 4.78 -8.81 0.41
N CYS A 53 4.98 -7.72 -0.34
CA CYS A 53 4.54 -7.65 -1.73
C CYS A 53 5.40 -8.56 -2.62
N PRO A 54 4.85 -9.63 -3.21
CA PRO A 54 5.64 -10.54 -4.06
C PRO A 54 6.07 -9.88 -5.37
N ALA A 55 5.28 -8.92 -5.87
CA ALA A 55 5.62 -8.15 -7.07
C ALA A 55 6.65 -7.03 -6.79
N GLY A 56 6.98 -6.75 -5.53
CA GLY A 56 7.88 -5.67 -5.13
C GLY A 56 7.45 -4.30 -5.67
N CYS A 57 6.15 -4.06 -5.82
CA CYS A 57 5.58 -2.88 -6.48
C CYS A 57 5.09 -1.81 -5.49
N ILE A 58 5.51 -1.87 -4.23
CA ILE A 58 5.05 -0.95 -3.17
C ILE A 58 6.25 -0.20 -2.63
N GLU A 59 6.20 1.13 -2.68
CA GLU A 59 7.24 2.02 -2.20
C GLU A 59 6.72 2.88 -1.04
N MET A 60 7.61 3.27 -0.12
CA MET A 60 7.25 4.16 0.99
C MET A 60 7.60 5.59 0.60
N LYS A 61 6.59 6.43 0.37
CA LYS A 61 6.76 7.85 0.01
C LYS A 61 6.41 8.74 1.18
N GLU A 62 6.94 9.96 1.20
CA GLU A 62 6.52 10.96 2.18
C GLU A 62 5.07 11.38 1.92
N ARG A 63 4.31 11.58 2.99
CA ARG A 63 2.95 12.09 2.90
C ARG A 63 3.05 13.56 2.54
N THR A 64 2.93 13.89 1.25
CA THR A 64 2.81 15.28 0.80
C THR A 64 1.44 15.79 1.24
N ALA A 65 1.40 16.32 2.46
CA ALA A 65 0.37 17.29 2.80
C ALA A 65 0.70 18.56 1.98
N MET A 66 -0.14 18.83 0.98
CA MET A 66 -0.23 20.17 0.40
C MET A 66 -0.78 21.14 1.45
#